data_AF-A0A3B9JE35-F1
#
_entry.id   AF-A0A3B9JE35-F1
#
_cell.length_a   1.000
_cell.length_b   1.000
_cell.length_c   1.000
_cell.angle_alpha   90.00
_cell.angle_beta   90.00
_cell.angle_gamma   90.00
#
_symmetry.space_group_name_H-M   'P 1'
#
loop_
_entity.id
_entity.type
_entity.pdbx_description
1 polymer ?
#
loop_
_entity_poly.entity_id
_entity_poly.type
_entity_poly.pdbx_seq_one_letter_code
_entity_poly.pdbx_strand_id
1 'polypeptide(L)'
;MDTKALPQSVSTLPTGNERILAVLAHLAALAHGLGLPLPALLWAEQRKDSRYVAFQTLQAYGYQSLGYTVWILFSLGLAMLALFALMLVNAFAPLGEDALSIVFFFFGVVVFILFGLYNLLAIVAAGACAFGRDFRYPFLGGWLAKYIADTPVPVGASPDQTNEERFAVAMGHFAVIFPFYGLLGPLGLWLTEGKRSVFIRAQSSQTVIYQAFGSVLYTVSHLLPVLLIFPVFIGLFSFGLGQEAEFFNPFTVGLAFLGMCMLSIAVLLGPLYHILGQWAGLQVLLGRDFRYPLVGRLTARWAKPDLSKVV
;
A
#
# COMPACT_ATOMS: atom_id res chain seq x y z
N MET A 1 -15.07 5.93 52.42
CA MET A 1 -14.03 5.62 51.41
C MET A 1 -14.54 4.40 50.64
N ASP A 2 -15.17 4.63 49.49
CA ASP A 2 -15.71 3.57 48.64
C ASP A 2 -14.57 2.89 47.88
N THR A 3 -14.27 1.66 48.28
CA THR A 3 -13.47 0.72 47.50
C THR A 3 -14.27 0.31 46.27
N LYS A 4 -14.20 1.12 45.20
CA LYS A 4 -14.62 0.68 43.86
C LYS A 4 -13.89 -0.62 43.54
N ALA A 5 -14.63 -1.71 43.52
CA ALA A 5 -14.15 -3.02 43.11
C ALA A 5 -13.36 -2.86 41.80
N LEU A 6 -12.12 -3.33 41.80
CA LEU A 6 -11.30 -3.36 40.60
C LEU A 6 -12.08 -4.11 39.51
N PRO A 7 -12.19 -3.57 38.29
CA PRO A 7 -12.97 -4.19 37.22
C PRO A 7 -12.46 -5.62 37.01
N GLN A 8 -13.43 -6.55 36.96
CA GLN A 8 -13.23 -7.98 36.78
C GLN A 8 -12.17 -8.25 35.71
N SER A 9 -11.23 -9.14 36.01
CA SER A 9 -10.18 -9.58 35.08
C SER A 9 -10.81 -9.95 33.74
N VAL A 10 -10.59 -9.10 32.75
CA VAL A 10 -11.04 -9.31 31.37
C VAL A 10 -10.55 -10.69 30.93
N SER A 11 -11.47 -11.55 30.49
CA SER A 11 -11.14 -12.85 29.88
C SER A 11 -10.00 -12.66 28.89
N THR A 12 -8.90 -13.39 29.08
CA THR A 12 -7.74 -13.34 28.18
C THR A 12 -8.02 -13.99 26.83
N LEU A 13 -9.09 -14.76 26.71
CA LEU A 13 -9.48 -15.43 25.47
C LEU A 13 -10.38 -14.53 24.62
N PRO A 14 -10.11 -14.40 23.30
CA PRO A 14 -10.94 -13.61 22.41
C PRO A 14 -12.32 -14.26 22.23
N THR A 15 -13.35 -13.43 22.26
CA THR A 15 -14.73 -13.80 22.00
C THR A 15 -14.92 -14.30 20.56
N GLY A 16 -16.09 -14.90 20.27
CA GLY A 16 -16.42 -15.32 18.90
C GLY A 16 -16.40 -14.16 17.90
N ASN A 17 -16.96 -13.02 18.27
CA ASN A 17 -17.02 -11.82 17.42
C ASN A 17 -15.62 -11.26 17.14
N GLU A 18 -14.76 -11.14 18.17
CA GLU A 18 -13.39 -10.67 18.00
C GLU A 18 -12.58 -11.56 17.04
N ARG A 19 -12.77 -12.88 17.12
CA ARG A 19 -12.15 -13.83 16.18
C ARG A 19 -12.62 -13.61 14.75
N ILE A 20 -13.92 -13.40 14.53
CA ILE A 20 -14.48 -13.13 13.19
C ILE A 20 -13.91 -11.84 12.60
N LEU A 21 -13.82 -10.76 13.39
CA LEU A 21 -13.26 -9.50 12.91
C LEU A 21 -11.78 -9.64 12.53
N ALA A 22 -10.99 -10.37 13.32
CA ALA A 22 -9.60 -10.67 12.99
C ALA A 22 -9.48 -11.50 11.70
N VAL A 23 -10.31 -12.54 11.52
CA VAL A 23 -10.39 -13.35 10.30
C VAL A 23 -10.65 -12.45 9.08
N LEU A 24 -11.66 -11.60 9.14
CA LEU A 24 -12.03 -10.70 8.05
C LEU A 24 -10.90 -9.72 7.71
N ALA A 25 -10.22 -9.17 8.73
CA ALA A 25 -9.10 -8.27 8.54
C ALA A 25 -7.96 -8.92 7.72
N HIS A 26 -7.62 -10.17 8.02
CA HIS A 26 -6.60 -10.91 7.27
C HIS A 26 -7.07 -11.33 5.87
N LEU A 27 -8.29 -11.85 5.74
CA LEU A 27 -8.83 -12.26 4.44
C LEU A 27 -9.00 -11.09 3.46
N ALA A 28 -9.14 -9.86 3.95
CA ALA A 28 -9.13 -8.67 3.11
C ALA A 28 -7.87 -8.57 2.24
N ALA A 29 -6.73 -9.15 2.66
CA ALA A 29 -5.52 -9.16 1.84
C ALA A 29 -5.71 -9.87 0.49
N LEU A 30 -6.64 -10.82 0.39
CA LEU A 30 -6.96 -11.51 -0.87
C LEU A 30 -7.63 -10.57 -1.88
N ALA A 31 -8.31 -9.52 -1.41
CA ALA A 31 -8.87 -8.47 -2.25
C ALA A 31 -7.82 -7.41 -2.66
N HIS A 32 -6.55 -7.59 -2.29
CA HIS A 32 -5.45 -6.70 -2.64
C HIS A 32 -5.73 -5.26 -2.20
N GLY A 33 -5.36 -4.25 -2.99
CA GLY A 33 -5.57 -2.85 -2.64
C GLY A 33 -7.00 -2.53 -2.21
N LEU A 34 -8.02 -3.19 -2.78
CA LEU A 34 -9.43 -3.02 -2.39
C LEU A 34 -9.73 -3.47 -0.96
N GLY A 35 -8.91 -4.36 -0.40
CA GLY A 35 -9.02 -4.86 0.96
C GLY A 35 -8.49 -3.92 2.04
N LEU A 36 -7.57 -2.99 1.69
CA LEU A 36 -6.93 -2.05 2.63
C LEU A 36 -7.89 -1.26 3.54
N PRO A 37 -9.05 -0.75 3.08
CA PRO A 37 -9.95 -0.03 3.96
C PRO A 37 -10.51 -0.90 5.10
N LEU A 38 -10.69 -2.21 4.92
CA LEU A 38 -11.29 -3.06 5.95
C LEU A 38 -10.47 -3.12 7.25
N PRO A 39 -9.18 -3.52 7.27
CA PRO A 39 -8.41 -3.54 8.50
C PRO A 39 -8.20 -2.14 9.10
N ALA A 40 -8.14 -1.09 8.27
CA ALA A 40 -8.06 0.29 8.77
C ALA A 40 -9.33 0.72 9.53
N LEU A 41 -10.51 0.43 8.99
CA LEU A 41 -11.80 0.74 9.61
C LEU A 41 -12.07 -0.13 10.84
N LEU A 42 -11.75 -1.43 10.77
CA LEU A 42 -11.89 -2.33 11.92
C LEU A 42 -10.97 -1.93 13.07
N TRP A 43 -9.73 -1.51 12.78
CA TRP A 43 -8.87 -0.93 13.81
C TRP A 43 -9.48 0.33 14.42
N ALA A 44 -9.92 1.28 13.59
CA ALA A 44 -10.51 2.53 14.05
C ALA A 44 -11.70 2.30 15.00
N GLU A 45 -12.57 1.35 14.66
CA GLU A 45 -13.74 1.00 15.46
C GLU A 45 -13.35 0.24 16.75
N GLN A 46 -12.49 -0.76 16.66
CA GLN A 46 -12.26 -1.71 17.76
C GLN A 46 -11.07 -1.36 18.67
N ARG A 47 -10.27 -0.34 18.34
CA ARG A 47 -9.04 0.00 19.12
C ARG A 47 -9.27 0.31 20.59
N LYS A 48 -10.49 0.71 20.98
CA LYS A 48 -10.86 1.00 22.38
C LYS A 48 -11.56 -0.16 23.08
N ASP A 49 -12.14 -1.08 22.31
CA ASP A 49 -13.01 -2.14 22.83
C ASP A 49 -12.28 -3.48 22.92
N SER A 50 -11.36 -3.76 21.98
CA SER A 50 -10.63 -5.03 21.91
C SER A 50 -9.17 -4.83 21.52
N ARG A 51 -8.25 -5.10 22.45
CA ARG A 51 -6.81 -5.11 22.17
C ARG A 51 -6.41 -6.22 21.19
N TYR A 52 -7.10 -7.37 21.23
CA TYR A 52 -6.87 -8.46 20.30
C TYR A 52 -7.22 -8.04 18.87
N VAL A 53 -8.42 -7.52 18.64
CA VAL A 53 -8.85 -7.10 17.29
C VAL A 53 -8.01 -5.93 16.80
N ALA A 54 -7.71 -4.96 17.66
CA ALA A 54 -6.84 -3.84 17.31
C ALA A 54 -5.47 -4.30 16.83
N PHE A 55 -4.86 -5.25 17.53
CA PHE A 55 -3.55 -5.78 17.15
C PHE A 55 -3.59 -6.58 15.83
N GLN A 56 -4.58 -7.46 15.66
CA GLN A 56 -4.71 -8.27 14.45
C GLN A 56 -5.06 -7.42 13.21
N THR A 57 -5.90 -6.40 13.37
CA THR A 57 -6.24 -5.47 12.28
C THR A 57 -5.05 -4.60 11.88
N LEU A 58 -4.25 -4.09 12.82
CA LEU A 58 -3.00 -3.39 12.49
C LEU A 58 -2.01 -4.33 11.78
N GLN A 59 -1.82 -5.56 12.26
CA GLN A 59 -0.98 -6.54 11.59
C GLN A 59 -1.42 -6.79 10.14
N ALA A 60 -2.72 -7.00 9.92
CA ALA A 60 -3.27 -7.18 8.58
C ALA A 60 -3.06 -5.94 7.69
N TYR A 61 -3.29 -4.74 8.22
CA TYR A 61 -3.09 -3.50 7.48
C TYR A 61 -1.62 -3.30 7.10
N GLY A 62 -0.70 -3.59 8.02
CA GLY A 62 0.73 -3.54 7.77
C GLY A 62 1.21 -4.60 6.77
N TYR A 63 0.65 -5.80 6.84
CA TYR A 63 0.94 -6.85 5.89
C TYR A 63 0.50 -6.50 4.46
N GLN A 64 -0.69 -5.91 4.31
CA GLN A 64 -1.22 -5.50 3.01
C GLN A 64 -0.46 -4.31 2.41
N SER A 65 -0.05 -3.33 3.23
CA SER A 65 0.64 -2.13 2.74
C SER A 65 2.16 -2.31 2.64
N LEU A 66 2.83 -2.49 3.76
CA LEU A 66 4.29 -2.66 3.82
C LEU A 66 4.72 -4.04 3.29
N GLY A 67 4.00 -5.11 3.62
CA GLY A 67 4.33 -6.46 3.13
C GLY A 67 4.28 -6.57 1.61
N TYR A 68 3.29 -5.90 0.97
CA TYR A 68 3.22 -5.85 -0.50
C TYR A 68 4.37 -5.05 -1.11
N THR A 69 4.80 -3.96 -0.47
CA THR A 69 6.01 -3.23 -0.89
C THR A 69 7.24 -4.14 -0.89
N VAL A 70 7.45 -4.90 0.20
CA VAL A 70 8.56 -5.85 0.30
C VAL A 70 8.48 -6.93 -0.78
N TRP A 71 7.28 -7.47 -1.02
CA TRP A 71 7.05 -8.46 -2.06
C TRP A 71 7.36 -7.95 -3.47
N ILE A 72 6.93 -6.72 -3.81
CA ILE A 72 7.25 -6.07 -5.09
C ILE A 72 8.75 -5.90 -5.25
N LEU A 73 9.45 -5.35 -4.24
CA LEU A 73 10.88 -5.09 -4.33
C LEU A 73 11.67 -6.39 -4.48
N PHE A 74 11.29 -7.43 -3.75
CA PHE A 74 11.89 -8.76 -3.89
C PHE A 74 11.66 -9.35 -5.29
N SER A 75 10.43 -9.30 -5.79
CA SER A 75 10.08 -9.82 -7.12
C SER A 75 10.78 -9.03 -8.24
N LEU A 76 10.92 -7.72 -8.09
CA LEU A 76 11.68 -6.87 -9.01
C LEU A 76 13.17 -7.23 -9.02
N GLY A 77 13.77 -7.43 -7.84
CA GLY A 77 15.17 -7.87 -7.73
C GLY A 77 15.40 -9.22 -8.41
N LEU A 78 14.49 -10.17 -8.21
CA LEU A 78 14.52 -11.47 -8.88
C LEU A 78 14.37 -11.34 -10.40
N ALA A 79 13.46 -10.48 -10.87
CA ALA A 79 13.27 -10.20 -12.29
C ALA A 79 14.54 -9.60 -12.93
N MET A 80 15.17 -8.63 -12.25
CA MET A 80 16.42 -8.04 -12.72
C MET A 80 17.55 -9.06 -12.80
N LEU A 81 17.67 -9.94 -11.79
CA LEU A 81 18.66 -11.01 -11.80
C LEU A 81 18.40 -12.01 -12.94
N ALA A 82 17.14 -12.39 -13.16
CA ALA A 82 16.75 -13.29 -14.24
C ALA A 82 17.04 -12.69 -15.62
N LEU A 83 16.71 -11.41 -15.82
CA LEU A 83 17.00 -10.70 -17.08
C LEU A 83 18.51 -10.55 -17.31
N PHE A 84 19.28 -10.23 -16.26
CA PHE A 84 20.74 -10.16 -16.36
C PHE A 84 21.34 -11.52 -16.74
N ALA A 85 20.91 -12.60 -16.07
CA ALA A 85 21.33 -13.96 -16.39
C ALA A 85 20.96 -14.33 -17.84
N LEU A 86 19.76 -13.96 -18.29
CA LEU A 86 19.30 -14.18 -19.66
C LEU A 86 20.18 -13.46 -20.68
N MET A 87 20.47 -12.18 -20.45
CA MET A 87 21.36 -11.39 -21.30
C MET A 87 22.76 -12.01 -21.36
N LEU A 88 23.29 -12.47 -20.22
CA LEU A 88 24.59 -13.12 -20.13
C LEU A 88 24.62 -14.42 -20.93
N VAL A 89 23.63 -15.30 -20.73
CA VAL A 89 23.51 -16.56 -21.47
C VAL A 89 23.42 -16.28 -22.97
N ASN A 90 22.54 -15.36 -23.39
CA ASN A 90 22.35 -15.02 -24.80
C ASN A 90 23.61 -14.41 -25.45
N ALA A 91 24.45 -13.70 -24.67
CA ALA A 91 25.71 -13.14 -25.17
C ALA A 91 26.78 -14.20 -25.47
N PHE A 92 26.77 -15.33 -24.75
CA PHE A 92 27.73 -16.43 -24.95
C PHE A 92 27.17 -17.60 -25.77
N ALA A 93 25.85 -17.79 -25.74
CA ALA A 93 25.12 -18.83 -26.44
C ALA A 93 23.75 -18.26 -26.84
N PRO A 94 23.63 -17.68 -28.06
CA PRO A 94 22.38 -17.09 -28.53
C PRO A 94 21.23 -18.09 -28.38
N LEU A 95 20.21 -17.66 -27.64
CA LEU A 95 19.03 -18.49 -27.38
C LEU A 95 18.09 -18.38 -28.57
N GLY A 96 17.61 -19.53 -29.05
CA GLY A 96 16.49 -19.57 -29.98
C GLY A 96 15.20 -19.08 -29.31
N GLU A 97 14.20 -18.73 -30.13
CA GLU A 97 12.90 -18.25 -29.67
C GLU A 97 12.24 -19.22 -28.66
N ASP A 98 12.29 -20.53 -28.94
CA ASP A 98 11.75 -21.57 -28.06
C ASP A 98 12.37 -21.54 -26.66
N ALA A 99 13.69 -21.33 -26.57
CA ALA A 99 14.39 -21.27 -25.30
C ALA A 99 14.00 -20.01 -24.50
N LEU A 100 13.86 -18.87 -25.18
CA LEU A 100 13.37 -17.63 -24.54
C LEU A 100 11.95 -17.83 -23.99
N SER A 101 11.05 -18.43 -24.76
CA SER A 101 9.69 -18.73 -24.32
C SER A 101 9.66 -19.63 -23.09
N ILE A 102 10.51 -20.67 -23.04
CA ILE A 102 10.64 -21.55 -21.86
C ILE A 102 11.11 -20.76 -20.64
N VAL A 103 12.11 -19.89 -20.78
CA VAL A 103 12.60 -19.05 -19.67
C VAL A 103 11.50 -18.15 -19.14
N PHE A 104 10.75 -17.46 -20.02
CA PHE A 104 9.65 -16.60 -19.60
C PHE A 104 8.51 -17.38 -18.94
N PHE A 105 8.21 -18.60 -19.40
CA PHE A 105 7.25 -19.49 -18.76
C PHE A 105 7.66 -19.80 -17.32
N PHE A 106 8.90 -20.26 -17.10
CA PHE A 106 9.39 -20.56 -15.75
C PHE A 106 9.45 -19.33 -14.86
N PHE A 107 9.84 -18.17 -15.40
CA PHE A 107 9.78 -16.91 -14.68
C PHE A 107 8.35 -16.60 -14.22
N GLY A 108 7.36 -16.76 -15.09
CA GLY A 108 5.94 -16.59 -14.76
C GLY A 108 5.47 -17.55 -13.65
N VAL A 109 5.87 -18.82 -13.70
CA VAL A 109 5.58 -19.82 -12.66
C VAL A 109 6.18 -19.39 -11.31
N VAL A 110 7.44 -18.93 -11.29
CA VAL A 110 8.09 -18.47 -10.06
C VAL A 110 7.36 -17.26 -9.46
N VAL A 111 7.02 -16.26 -10.27
CA VAL A 111 6.25 -15.09 -9.80
C VAL A 111 4.89 -15.51 -9.26
N PHE A 112 4.19 -16.43 -9.92
CA PHE A 112 2.92 -16.96 -9.46
C PHE A 112 3.05 -17.70 -8.12
N ILE A 113 4.09 -18.52 -7.94
CA ILE A 113 4.37 -19.19 -6.65
C ILE A 113 4.63 -18.16 -5.56
N LEU A 114 5.46 -17.14 -5.81
CA LEU A 114 5.75 -16.08 -4.83
C LEU A 114 4.49 -15.31 -4.45
N PHE A 115 3.62 -15.04 -5.41
CA PHE A 115 2.31 -14.43 -5.17
C PHE A 115 1.38 -15.32 -4.35
N GLY A 116 1.37 -16.63 -4.65
CA GLY A 116 0.64 -17.63 -3.86
C GLY A 116 1.14 -17.70 -2.42
N LEU A 117 2.46 -17.68 -2.20
CA LEU A 117 3.08 -17.68 -0.87
C LEU A 117 2.74 -16.43 -0.06
N TYR A 118 2.69 -15.25 -0.71
CA TYR A 118 2.19 -14.02 -0.09
C TYR A 118 0.75 -14.23 0.40
N ASN A 119 -0.17 -14.59 -0.49
CA ASN A 119 -1.59 -14.76 -0.11
C ASN A 119 -1.82 -15.89 0.91
N LEU A 120 -1.01 -16.96 0.86
CA LEU A 120 -1.09 -18.08 1.81
C LEU A 120 -0.89 -17.63 3.26
N LEU A 121 0.03 -16.69 3.52
CA LEU A 121 0.24 -16.19 4.88
C LEU A 121 -1.00 -15.50 5.45
N ALA A 122 -1.77 -14.78 4.63
CA ALA A 122 -3.03 -14.18 5.06
C ALA A 122 -4.11 -15.24 5.36
N ILE A 123 -4.18 -16.31 4.58
CA ILE A 123 -5.10 -17.43 4.83
C ILE A 123 -4.72 -18.16 6.12
N VAL A 124 -3.42 -18.41 6.35
CA VAL A 124 -2.93 -19.02 7.60
C VAL A 124 -3.24 -18.13 8.80
N ALA A 125 -3.05 -16.82 8.66
CA ALA A 125 -3.39 -15.84 9.70
C ALA A 125 -4.88 -15.88 10.07
N ALA A 126 -5.74 -15.86 9.04
CA ALA A 126 -7.19 -15.98 9.20
C ALA A 126 -7.56 -17.30 9.89
N GLY A 127 -7.01 -18.43 9.42
CA GLY A 127 -7.25 -19.74 10.03
C GLY A 127 -6.85 -19.79 11.51
N ALA A 128 -5.66 -19.27 11.85
CA ALA A 128 -5.19 -19.20 13.23
C ALA A 128 -6.14 -18.37 14.12
N CYS A 129 -6.61 -17.21 13.63
CA CYS A 129 -7.57 -16.37 14.34
C CYS A 129 -8.93 -17.06 14.52
N ALA A 130 -9.41 -17.81 13.52
CA ALA A 130 -10.66 -18.58 13.62
C ALA A 130 -10.60 -19.62 14.75
N PHE A 131 -9.44 -20.26 14.94
CA PHE A 131 -9.20 -21.20 16.05
C PHE A 131 -8.85 -20.51 17.38
N GLY A 132 -8.94 -19.19 17.47
CA GLY A 132 -8.65 -18.42 18.68
C GLY A 132 -7.16 -18.38 19.07
N ARG A 133 -6.26 -18.64 18.12
CA ARG A 133 -4.81 -18.51 18.33
C ARG A 133 -4.39 -17.07 18.03
N ASP A 134 -3.44 -16.55 18.81
CA ASP A 134 -2.78 -15.28 18.50
C ASP A 134 -1.84 -15.52 17.30
N PHE A 135 -2.16 -14.94 16.16
CA PHE A 135 -1.31 -15.02 14.99
C PHE A 135 -0.35 -13.83 14.94
N ARG A 136 0.88 -14.09 14.49
CA ARG A 136 1.88 -13.07 14.24
C ARG A 136 2.52 -13.32 12.88
N TYR A 137 2.44 -12.32 11.99
CA TYR A 137 3.17 -12.41 10.73
C TYR A 137 4.67 -12.54 11.00
N PRO A 138 5.40 -13.38 10.24
CA PRO A 138 6.85 -13.46 10.35
C PRO A 138 7.48 -12.07 10.26
N PHE A 139 8.38 -11.75 11.17
CA PHE A 139 9.05 -10.44 11.35
C PHE A 139 8.11 -9.28 11.79
N LEU A 140 7.03 -9.03 11.05
CA LEU A 140 6.13 -7.89 11.29
C LEU A 140 5.40 -8.00 12.63
N GLY A 141 4.82 -9.16 12.96
CA GLY A 141 3.97 -9.29 14.15
C GLY A 141 4.74 -9.11 15.46
N GLY A 142 5.94 -9.69 15.55
CA GLY A 142 6.82 -9.53 16.71
C GLY A 142 7.33 -8.09 16.87
N TRP A 143 7.77 -7.48 15.76
CA TRP A 143 8.20 -6.08 15.75
C TRP A 143 7.06 -5.13 16.11
N LEU A 144 5.86 -5.33 15.56
CA LEU A 144 4.69 -4.48 15.83
C LEU A 144 4.26 -4.56 17.29
N ALA A 145 4.24 -5.77 17.88
CA ALA A 145 3.93 -5.96 19.29
C ALA A 145 4.90 -5.17 20.18
N LYS A 146 6.21 -5.23 19.87
CA LYS A 146 7.23 -4.44 20.57
C LYS A 146 7.03 -2.94 20.35
N TYR A 147 6.83 -2.51 19.11
CA TYR A 147 6.63 -1.11 18.75
C TYR A 147 5.45 -0.48 19.50
N ILE A 148 4.34 -1.20 19.62
CA ILE A 148 3.16 -0.73 20.37
C ILE A 148 3.45 -0.72 21.89
N ALA A 149 4.13 -1.74 22.42
CA ALA A 149 4.47 -1.83 23.84
C ALA A 149 5.47 -0.75 24.29
N ASP A 150 6.43 -0.39 23.44
CA ASP A 150 7.45 0.63 23.68
C ASP A 150 6.89 2.06 23.55
N THR A 151 5.65 2.32 23.98
CA THR A 151 5.07 3.67 24.03
C THR A 151 5.34 4.29 25.40
N PRO A 152 6.46 5.00 25.63
CA PRO A 152 6.53 5.91 26.75
C PRO A 152 5.48 6.98 26.47
N VAL A 153 4.38 7.02 27.24
CA VAL A 153 3.46 8.16 27.21
C VAL A 153 4.24 9.32 27.81
N PRO A 154 4.77 10.28 27.02
CA PRO A 154 5.48 11.40 27.59
C PRO A 154 4.50 12.15 28.48
N VAL A 155 4.93 12.53 29.68
CA VAL A 155 4.09 13.32 30.59
C VAL A 155 3.71 14.62 29.86
N GLY A 156 2.43 14.75 29.49
CA GLY A 156 1.89 15.90 28.76
C GLY A 156 1.76 15.74 27.23
N ALA A 157 2.12 14.59 26.64
CA ALA A 157 1.71 14.31 25.26
C ALA A 157 0.19 14.14 25.20
N SER A 158 -0.44 14.64 24.13
CA SER A 158 -1.87 14.37 23.96
C SER A 158 -2.08 12.86 23.80
N PRO A 159 -3.15 12.29 24.41
CA PRO A 159 -3.49 10.86 24.28
C PRO A 159 -3.57 10.36 22.82
N ASP A 160 -3.72 11.31 21.89
CA ASP A 160 -3.92 11.19 20.45
C ASP A 160 -2.62 11.05 19.63
N GLN A 161 -1.54 10.49 20.21
CA GLN A 161 -0.30 10.14 19.50
C GLN A 161 0.32 8.81 19.94
N THR A 162 -0.50 7.77 20.11
CA THR A 162 0.03 6.44 20.44
C THR A 162 0.80 5.83 19.25
N ASN A 163 1.71 4.89 19.53
CA ASN A 163 2.41 4.14 18.49
C ASN A 163 1.43 3.36 17.59
N GLU A 164 0.26 2.96 18.09
CA GLU A 164 -0.81 2.37 17.27
C GLU A 164 -1.31 3.35 16.19
N GLU A 165 -1.57 4.62 16.55
CA GLU A 165 -2.01 5.63 15.58
C GLU A 165 -0.93 5.93 14.54
N ARG A 166 0.32 6.04 14.99
CA ARG A 166 1.47 6.24 14.09
C ARG A 166 1.61 5.08 13.12
N PHE A 167 1.48 3.85 13.59
CA PHE A 167 1.53 2.68 12.73
C PHE A 167 0.40 2.68 11.70
N ALA A 168 -0.86 2.87 12.13
CA ALA A 168 -2.03 2.91 11.24
C ALA A 168 -1.88 3.98 10.15
N VAL A 169 -1.50 5.19 10.53
CA VAL A 169 -1.27 6.29 9.60
C VAL A 169 -0.10 6.01 8.64
N ALA A 170 1.02 5.49 9.15
CA ALA A 170 2.16 5.12 8.33
C ALA A 170 1.79 4.10 7.25
N MET A 171 0.96 3.11 7.59
CA MET A 171 0.48 2.12 6.63
C MET A 171 -0.35 2.76 5.51
N GLY A 172 -1.08 3.84 5.81
CA GLY A 172 -1.73 4.67 4.80
C GLY A 172 -0.74 5.31 3.82
N HIS A 173 0.42 5.77 4.30
CA HIS A 173 1.48 6.29 3.42
C HIS A 173 2.14 5.18 2.59
N PHE A 174 2.43 4.01 3.19
CA PHE A 174 2.96 2.85 2.45
C PHE A 174 1.99 2.32 1.39
N ALA A 175 0.68 2.50 1.59
CA ALA A 175 -0.35 2.10 0.64
C ALA A 175 -0.31 2.87 -0.70
N VAL A 176 0.52 3.91 -0.83
CA VAL A 176 0.78 4.63 -2.11
C VAL A 176 1.14 3.70 -3.28
N ILE A 177 1.68 2.51 -2.98
CA ILE A 177 2.04 1.48 -3.95
C ILE A 177 0.82 0.91 -4.70
N PHE A 178 -0.41 1.10 -4.19
CA PHE A 178 -1.66 0.68 -4.82
C PHE A 178 -2.35 1.89 -5.47
N PRO A 179 -2.22 2.10 -6.79
CA PRO A 179 -2.92 3.19 -7.46
C PRO A 179 -4.42 3.11 -7.20
N PHE A 180 -5.06 4.24 -6.92
CA PHE A 180 -6.48 4.40 -6.55
C PHE A 180 -6.91 3.72 -5.24
N TYR A 181 -6.56 2.46 -5.00
CA TYR A 181 -7.07 1.73 -3.83
C TYR A 181 -6.31 2.06 -2.55
N GLY A 182 -5.04 2.45 -2.67
CA GLY A 182 -4.21 2.87 -1.56
C GLY A 182 -4.75 4.06 -0.77
N LEU A 183 -5.62 4.88 -1.40
CA LEU A 183 -6.22 6.05 -0.75
C LEU A 183 -7.36 5.69 0.18
N LEU A 184 -7.96 4.50 0.02
CA LEU A 184 -9.16 4.11 0.76
C LEU A 184 -8.88 3.88 2.25
N GLY A 185 -7.73 3.27 2.58
CA GLY A 185 -7.27 3.11 3.96
C GLY A 185 -7.13 4.45 4.71
N PRO A 186 -6.26 5.37 4.27
CA PRO A 186 -6.11 6.68 4.91
C PRO A 186 -7.39 7.53 4.83
N LEU A 187 -8.22 7.42 3.78
CA LEU A 187 -9.53 8.08 3.74
C LEU A 187 -10.45 7.56 4.84
N GLY A 188 -10.53 6.24 5.02
CA GLY A 188 -11.28 5.62 6.10
C GLY A 188 -10.86 6.16 7.47
N LEU A 189 -9.55 6.13 7.76
CA LEU A 189 -8.99 6.69 9.00
C LEU A 189 -9.30 8.17 9.19
N TRP A 190 -9.21 8.97 8.11
CA TRP A 190 -9.50 10.39 8.17
C TRP A 190 -10.98 10.64 8.53
N LEU A 191 -11.90 9.89 7.91
CA LEU A 191 -13.33 10.06 8.12
C LEU A 191 -13.80 9.57 9.50
N THR A 192 -13.25 8.47 10.00
CA THR A 192 -13.68 7.87 11.28
C THR A 192 -12.97 8.49 12.49
N GLU A 193 -11.64 8.63 12.42
CA GLU A 193 -10.82 9.04 13.56
C GLU A 193 -10.28 10.48 13.45
N GLY A 194 -10.43 11.15 12.30
CA GLY A 194 -9.93 12.51 12.12
C GLY A 194 -10.60 13.57 13.00
N LYS A 195 -11.78 13.29 13.56
CA LYS A 195 -12.40 14.17 14.58
C LYS A 195 -11.85 13.94 15.99
N ARG A 196 -11.26 12.77 16.23
CA ARG A 196 -10.79 12.31 17.55
C ARG A 196 -9.29 12.50 17.74
N SER A 197 -8.50 12.42 16.67
CA SER A 197 -7.05 12.61 16.70
C SER A 197 -6.62 13.65 15.67
N VAL A 198 -6.03 14.75 16.14
CA VAL A 198 -5.47 15.80 15.28
C VAL A 198 -4.34 15.25 14.42
N PHE A 199 -3.57 14.31 14.98
CA PHE A 199 -2.48 13.63 14.28
C PHE A 199 -3.01 12.80 13.10
N ILE A 200 -3.98 11.91 13.33
CA ILE A 200 -4.62 11.12 12.27
C ILE A 200 -5.20 12.05 11.21
N ARG A 201 -5.94 13.09 11.62
CA ARG A 201 -6.51 14.07 10.68
C ARG A 201 -5.45 14.68 9.78
N ALA A 202 -4.33 15.13 10.35
CA ALA A 202 -3.28 15.81 9.62
C ALA A 202 -2.54 14.88 8.65
N GLN A 203 -2.16 13.67 9.09
CA GLN A 203 -1.38 12.76 8.25
C GLN A 203 -2.24 11.99 7.25
N SER A 204 -3.43 11.55 7.63
CA SER A 204 -4.35 10.86 6.72
C SER A 204 -4.87 11.78 5.62
N SER A 205 -5.20 13.04 5.91
CA SER A 205 -5.61 14.00 4.87
C SER A 205 -4.47 14.33 3.89
N GLN A 206 -3.24 14.48 4.39
CA GLN A 206 -2.05 14.62 3.55
C GLN A 206 -1.88 13.43 2.61
N THR A 207 -2.02 12.23 3.14
CA THR A 207 -1.92 11.00 2.36
C THR A 207 -3.02 10.92 1.31
N VAL A 208 -4.27 11.21 1.66
CA VAL A 208 -5.41 11.19 0.72
C VAL A 208 -5.19 12.17 -0.43
N ILE A 209 -4.80 13.41 -0.15
CA ILE A 209 -4.55 14.41 -1.20
C ILE A 209 -3.37 14.00 -2.07
N TYR A 210 -2.29 13.53 -1.47
CA TYR A 210 -1.11 13.07 -2.18
C TYR A 210 -1.44 11.89 -3.11
N GLN A 211 -2.24 10.94 -2.64
CA GLN A 211 -2.69 9.79 -3.41
C GLN A 211 -3.69 10.14 -4.50
N ALA A 212 -4.64 11.04 -4.22
CA ALA A 212 -5.60 11.51 -5.21
C ALA A 212 -4.89 12.25 -6.37
N PHE A 213 -3.99 13.18 -6.04
CA PHE A 213 -3.22 13.91 -7.05
C PHE A 213 -2.33 12.98 -7.88
N GLY A 214 -1.60 12.07 -7.20
CA GLY A 214 -0.79 11.06 -7.87
C GLY A 214 -1.60 10.15 -8.79
N SER A 215 -2.79 9.72 -8.37
CA SER A 215 -3.67 8.87 -9.16
C SER A 215 -4.19 9.58 -10.42
N VAL A 216 -4.55 10.87 -10.32
CA VAL A 216 -4.91 11.67 -11.50
C VAL A 216 -3.74 11.80 -12.45
N LEU A 217 -2.56 12.17 -11.95
CA LEU A 217 -1.35 12.29 -12.77
C LEU A 217 -0.98 10.96 -13.43
N TYR A 218 -1.06 9.85 -12.70
CA TYR A 218 -0.81 8.51 -13.20
C TYR A 218 -1.80 8.13 -14.31
N THR A 219 -3.09 8.42 -14.12
CA THR A 219 -4.12 8.15 -15.15
C THR A 219 -3.82 8.92 -16.43
N VAL A 220 -3.57 10.22 -16.32
CA VAL A 220 -3.29 11.09 -17.47
C VAL A 220 -1.99 10.66 -18.16
N SER A 221 -0.94 10.36 -17.39
CA SER A 221 0.37 9.99 -17.92
C SER A 221 0.40 8.64 -18.60
N HIS A 222 -0.58 7.76 -18.36
CA HIS A 222 -0.70 6.48 -19.06
C HIS A 222 -1.73 6.51 -20.18
N LEU A 223 -2.89 7.13 -19.94
CA LEU A 223 -3.97 7.18 -20.93
C LEU A 223 -3.58 8.00 -22.16
N LEU A 224 -3.00 9.19 -21.95
CA LEU A 224 -2.67 10.09 -23.06
C LEU A 224 -1.61 9.48 -24.01
N PRO A 225 -0.50 8.90 -23.53
CA PRO A 225 0.43 8.18 -24.41
C PRO A 225 -0.20 7.02 -25.17
N VAL A 226 -1.05 6.23 -24.51
CA VAL A 226 -1.76 5.13 -25.19
C VAL A 226 -2.58 5.67 -26.35
N LEU A 227 -3.34 6.76 -26.15
CA LEU A 227 -4.12 7.39 -27.22
C LEU A 227 -3.23 7.94 -28.35
N LEU A 228 -2.04 8.46 -28.04
CA LEU A 228 -1.10 8.99 -29.03
C LEU A 228 -0.38 7.89 -29.83
N ILE A 229 -0.11 6.74 -29.22
CA ILE A 229 0.58 5.60 -29.85
C ILE A 229 -0.43 4.70 -30.60
N PHE A 230 -1.69 4.69 -30.19
CA PHE A 230 -2.73 3.81 -30.74
C PHE A 230 -2.85 3.84 -32.28
N PRO A 231 -2.79 4.99 -32.98
CA PRO A 231 -2.81 5.01 -34.44
C PRO A 231 -1.65 4.25 -35.10
N VAL A 232 -0.45 4.24 -34.48
CA VAL A 232 0.68 3.43 -34.98
C VAL A 232 0.41 1.94 -34.81
N PHE A 233 -0.24 1.52 -33.73
CA PHE A 233 -0.64 0.12 -33.56
C PHE A 233 -1.66 -0.31 -34.60
N ILE A 234 -2.65 0.53 -34.91
CA ILE A 234 -3.59 0.29 -36.03
C ILE A 234 -2.81 0.16 -37.33
N GLY A 235 -1.87 1.08 -37.61
CA GLY A 235 -1.04 1.04 -38.80
C GLY A 235 -0.21 -0.24 -38.93
N LEU A 236 0.44 -0.67 -37.84
CA LEU A 236 1.21 -1.92 -37.80
C LEU A 236 0.32 -3.15 -38.04
N PHE A 237 -0.89 -3.16 -37.44
CA PHE A 237 -1.84 -4.26 -37.62
C PHE A 237 -2.38 -4.31 -39.06
N SER A 238 -2.82 -3.18 -39.62
CA SER A 238 -3.27 -3.06 -41.01
C SER A 238 -2.19 -3.46 -42.00
N PHE A 239 -0.94 -3.06 -41.77
CA PHE A 239 0.21 -3.47 -42.58
C PHE A 239 0.40 -5.00 -42.56
N GLY A 240 0.26 -5.63 -41.39
CA GLY A 240 0.30 -7.09 -41.26
C GLY A 240 -0.82 -7.83 -42.03
N LEU A 241 -1.93 -7.13 -42.31
CA LEU A 241 -3.03 -7.63 -43.15
C LEU A 241 -2.85 -7.31 -44.64
N GLY A 242 -1.72 -6.72 -45.05
CA GLY A 242 -1.43 -6.37 -46.44
C GLY A 242 -2.13 -5.10 -46.93
N GLN A 243 -2.67 -4.27 -46.03
CA GLN A 243 -3.18 -2.94 -46.40
C GLN A 243 -2.03 -1.94 -46.58
N GLU A 244 -2.25 -0.91 -47.40
CA GLU A 244 -1.24 0.12 -47.63
C GLU A 244 -0.89 0.89 -46.35
N ALA A 245 0.36 1.34 -46.28
CA ALA A 245 0.98 1.97 -45.11
C ALA A 245 0.56 3.44 -44.88
N GLU A 246 -0.69 3.82 -45.22
CA GLU A 246 -1.17 5.21 -45.09
C GLU A 246 -1.08 5.75 -43.65
N PHE A 247 -1.07 4.84 -42.67
CA PHE A 247 -0.93 5.15 -41.25
C PHE A 247 0.49 5.55 -40.83
N PHE A 248 1.53 5.26 -41.64
CA PHE A 248 2.93 5.60 -41.35
C PHE A 248 3.37 6.95 -41.94
N ASN A 249 2.48 7.94 -41.94
CA ASN A 249 2.86 9.29 -42.30
C ASN A 249 3.69 9.96 -41.16
N PRO A 250 4.51 10.98 -41.46
CA PRO A 250 5.36 11.64 -40.48
C PRO A 250 4.61 12.20 -39.26
N PHE A 251 3.35 12.62 -39.45
CA PHE A 251 2.53 13.13 -38.36
C PHE A 251 2.19 12.03 -37.34
N THR A 252 1.70 10.87 -37.81
CA THR A 252 1.39 9.73 -36.94
C THR A 252 2.64 9.22 -36.20
N VAL A 253 3.78 9.15 -36.88
CA VAL A 253 5.07 8.79 -36.25
C VAL A 253 5.48 9.81 -35.20
N GLY A 254 5.30 11.11 -35.48
CA GLY A 254 5.56 12.19 -34.52
C GLY A 254 4.69 12.09 -33.26
N LEU A 255 3.40 11.77 -33.40
CA LEU A 255 2.49 11.55 -32.25
C LEU A 255 2.92 10.34 -31.42
N ALA A 256 3.27 9.23 -32.04
CA ALA A 256 3.75 8.06 -31.31
C ALA A 256 5.07 8.35 -30.58
N PHE A 257 6.01 9.08 -31.21
CA PHE A 257 7.24 9.50 -30.55
C PHE A 257 6.96 10.37 -29.31
N LEU A 258 6.03 11.32 -29.41
CA LEU A 258 5.58 12.13 -28.28
C LEU A 258 4.98 11.25 -27.18
N GLY A 259 4.11 10.30 -27.54
CA GLY A 259 3.54 9.33 -26.62
C GLY A 259 4.61 8.51 -25.88
N MET A 260 5.61 7.99 -26.60
CA MET A 260 6.72 7.23 -26.01
C MET A 260 7.57 8.09 -25.07
N CYS A 261 7.83 9.35 -25.41
CA CYS A 261 8.52 10.29 -24.52
C CYS A 261 7.74 10.50 -23.21
N MET A 262 6.43 10.71 -23.32
CA MET A 262 5.56 10.88 -22.15
C MET A 262 5.49 9.63 -21.27
N LEU A 263 5.39 8.44 -21.88
CA LEU A 263 5.42 7.17 -21.16
C LEU A 263 6.77 6.98 -20.44
N SER A 264 7.88 7.33 -21.09
CA SER A 264 9.21 7.27 -20.48
C SER A 264 9.32 8.17 -19.25
N ILE A 265 8.80 9.39 -19.33
CA ILE A 265 8.73 10.30 -18.17
C ILE A 265 7.86 9.70 -17.06
N ALA A 266 6.71 9.10 -17.39
CA ALA A 266 5.84 8.46 -16.41
C ALA A 266 6.54 7.31 -15.68
N VAL A 267 7.27 6.47 -16.41
CA VAL A 267 8.07 5.36 -15.87
C VAL A 267 9.18 5.85 -14.94
N LEU A 268 9.78 7.00 -15.22
CA LEU A 268 10.82 7.59 -14.36
C LEU A 268 10.24 8.26 -13.11
N LEU A 269 9.11 8.95 -13.24
CA LEU A 269 8.49 9.70 -12.13
C LEU A 269 7.68 8.82 -11.17
N GLY A 270 7.11 7.71 -11.66
CA GLY A 270 6.31 6.78 -10.85
C GLY A 270 7.06 6.23 -9.63
N PRO A 271 8.28 5.69 -9.78
CA PRO A 271 9.08 5.23 -8.65
C PRO A 271 9.39 6.33 -7.63
N LEU A 272 9.73 7.54 -8.09
CA LEU A 272 10.00 8.67 -7.20
C LEU A 272 8.77 9.04 -6.35
N TYR A 273 7.59 8.97 -6.95
CA TYR A 273 6.32 9.16 -6.25
C TYR A 273 6.12 8.09 -5.16
N HIS A 274 6.29 6.81 -5.47
CA HIS A 274 6.16 5.76 -4.46
C HIS A 274 7.20 5.88 -3.35
N ILE A 275 8.46 6.16 -3.67
CA ILE A 275 9.54 6.34 -2.70
C ILE A 275 9.21 7.47 -1.72
N LEU A 276 8.70 8.61 -2.21
CA LEU A 276 8.33 9.72 -1.34
C LEU A 276 7.19 9.36 -0.38
N GLY A 277 6.18 8.62 -0.85
CA GLY A 277 5.12 8.12 0.02
C GLY A 277 5.62 7.11 1.07
N GLN A 278 6.47 6.17 0.68
CA GLN A 278 7.06 5.20 1.62
C GLN A 278 8.01 5.87 2.62
N TRP A 279 8.76 6.88 2.18
CA TRP A 279 9.60 7.69 3.04
C TRP A 279 8.77 8.44 4.09
N ALA A 280 7.63 9.00 3.69
CA ALA A 280 6.68 9.62 4.63
C ALA A 280 6.20 8.61 5.70
N GLY A 281 5.82 7.40 5.28
CA GLY A 281 5.44 6.32 6.19
C GLY A 281 6.56 5.97 7.17
N LEU A 282 7.80 5.85 6.70
CA LEU A 282 8.97 5.58 7.55
C LEU A 282 9.21 6.70 8.57
N GLN A 283 9.13 7.97 8.16
CA GLN A 283 9.30 9.10 9.09
C GLN A 283 8.23 9.07 10.19
N VAL A 284 6.99 8.76 9.83
CA VAL A 284 5.89 8.63 10.80
C VAL A 284 6.14 7.48 11.79
N LEU A 285 6.62 6.32 11.31
CA LEU A 285 7.01 5.20 12.17
C LEU A 285 8.14 5.56 13.13
N LEU A 286 9.10 6.37 12.69
CA LEU A 286 10.20 6.88 13.52
C LEU A 286 9.77 7.98 14.51
N GLY A 287 8.47 8.25 14.65
CA GLY A 287 7.95 9.24 15.59
C GLY A 287 8.02 10.68 15.09
N ARG A 288 8.40 10.91 13.83
CA ARG A 288 8.54 12.25 13.25
C ARG A 288 7.27 12.64 12.50
N ASP A 289 6.88 13.91 12.60
CA ASP A 289 5.79 14.43 11.80
C ASP A 289 6.27 14.68 10.36
N PHE A 290 5.69 13.96 9.41
CA PHE A 290 5.98 14.19 8.01
C PHE A 290 5.08 15.29 7.43
N ARG A 291 5.65 16.13 6.57
CA ARG A 291 4.94 17.14 5.79
C ARG A 291 5.35 17.04 4.33
N TYR A 292 4.43 16.68 3.44
CA TYR A 292 4.69 16.72 2.00
C TYR A 292 4.98 18.17 1.58
N PRO A 293 6.02 18.45 0.78
CA PRO A 293 6.42 19.83 0.48
C PRO A 293 5.31 20.73 -0.08
N LEU A 294 4.50 20.19 -1.00
CA LEU A 294 3.37 20.90 -1.62
C LEU A 294 2.06 20.66 -0.85
N VAL A 295 1.72 19.38 -0.62
CA VAL A 295 0.45 18.99 0.01
C VAL A 295 0.37 19.41 1.47
N GLY A 296 1.47 19.35 2.22
CA GLY A 296 1.51 19.75 3.63
C GLY A 296 1.18 21.22 3.86
N ARG A 297 1.46 22.11 2.88
CA ARG A 297 1.07 23.52 2.94
C ARG A 297 -0.44 23.70 2.78
N LEU A 298 -1.06 22.89 1.92
CA LEU A 298 -2.50 22.91 1.68
C LEU A 298 -3.25 22.39 2.91
N THR A 299 -2.81 21.27 3.47
CA THR A 299 -3.47 20.62 4.63
C THR A 299 -3.21 21.32 5.96
N ALA A 300 -2.12 22.09 6.09
CA ALA A 300 -1.84 22.87 7.30
C ALA A 300 -3.01 23.82 7.68
N ARG A 301 -3.81 24.26 6.69
CA ARG A 301 -5.00 25.07 6.94
C ARG A 301 -6.12 24.29 7.65
N TRP A 302 -6.21 22.99 7.42
CA TRP A 302 -7.23 22.11 8.02
C TRP A 302 -6.78 21.48 9.33
N ALA A 303 -5.47 21.43 9.57
CA ALA A 303 -4.89 20.85 10.78
C ALA A 303 -5.01 21.77 12.00
N LYS A 304 -5.28 23.07 11.83
CA LYS A 304 -5.42 24.00 12.97
C LYS A 304 -6.52 23.49 13.92
N PRO A 305 -6.22 23.27 15.20
CA PRO A 305 -7.25 23.04 16.20
C PRO A 305 -8.20 24.23 16.18
N ASP A 306 -9.50 23.97 16.22
CA ASP A 306 -10.49 25.02 16.45
C ASP A 306 -10.39 25.45 17.92
N LEU A 307 -9.44 26.34 18.19
CA LEU A 307 -9.14 26.84 19.54
C LEU A 307 -10.36 27.54 20.16
N SER A 308 -11.37 27.90 19.37
CA SER A 308 -12.62 28.50 19.85
C SER A 308 -13.51 27.52 20.62
N LYS A 309 -13.26 26.21 20.53
CA LYS A 309 -14.04 25.16 21.21
C LYS A 309 -13.37 24.59 22.46
N VAL A 310 -12.24 25.16 22.87
CA VAL A 310 -11.46 24.72 24.05
C VAL A 310 -11.63 25.71 25.22
N VAL A 311 -12.57 26.67 25.12
CA VAL A 311 -12.90 27.65 26.16
C VAL A 311 -14.32 27.44 26.64
#